data_AF-A0A7S2M8J5-F1
#
_entry.id   AF-A0A7S2M8J5-F1
#
_cell.length_a   1.000
_cell.length_b   1.000
_cell.length_c   1.000
_cell.angle_alpha   90.00
_cell.angle_beta   90.00
_cell.angle_gamma   90.00
#
_symmetry.space_group_name_H-M   'P 1'
#
loop_
_entity.id
_entity.type
_entity.pdbx_description
1 polymer ?
#
loop_
_entity_poly.entity_id
_entity_poly.type
_entity_poly.pdbx_seq_one_letter_code
_entity_poly.pdbx_strand_id
1 'polypeptide(L)'
;VRAPARRGGRASAAVCRLLTGSSGRAMLGMPPGGDDYPGWGMNGATQHRTVPPERWCITLEDLVFFRSVVLEEVQSGAIAPTERDRFGRDNRRVGPSMYTVVDAHIKPLTQRAGGMSWALLRHPLGLECNVFISHCWAEGVHEFIAKVLLSAPEAVGGDPDTVVAAWCCVLANPQNLDIGAMVHDPASSPFAVALQSATHVLVVPTERTGIYR
;
A
#
# COMPACT_ATOMS: atom_id res chain seq x y z
N VAL A 1 26.43 28.16 -35.38
CA VAL A 1 25.43 28.24 -34.29
C VAL A 1 24.22 27.41 -34.70
N ARG A 2 24.12 26.15 -34.22
CA ARG A 2 22.99 25.24 -34.48
C ARG A 2 22.31 24.94 -33.15
N ALA A 3 21.01 25.17 -33.06
CA ALA A 3 20.18 24.89 -31.89
C ALA A 3 19.94 23.36 -31.76
N PRO A 4 19.82 22.81 -30.53
CA PRO A 4 19.50 21.41 -30.35
C PRO A 4 17.99 21.16 -30.45
N ALA A 5 17.65 20.07 -31.13
CA ALA A 5 16.29 19.56 -31.32
C ALA A 5 15.69 19.05 -30.00
N ARG A 6 14.44 19.46 -29.73
CA ARG A 6 13.62 18.94 -28.62
C ARG A 6 13.25 17.48 -28.91
N ARG A 7 13.72 16.55 -28.10
CA ARG A 7 13.18 15.18 -28.04
C ARG A 7 11.91 15.20 -27.19
N GLY A 8 10.77 15.02 -27.84
CA GLY A 8 9.49 14.74 -27.17
C GLY A 8 9.54 13.36 -26.54
N GLY A 9 9.48 13.31 -25.21
CA GLY A 9 9.25 12.08 -24.47
C GLY A 9 7.85 11.57 -24.76
N ARG A 10 7.77 10.36 -25.34
CA ARG A 10 6.51 9.61 -25.43
C ARG A 10 6.15 9.19 -24.00
N ALA A 11 5.05 9.73 -23.47
CA ALA A 11 4.40 9.12 -22.32
C ALA A 11 3.99 7.69 -22.72
N SER A 12 4.50 6.70 -21.98
CA SER A 12 4.27 5.28 -22.25
C SER A 12 2.79 4.93 -22.04
N ALA A 13 2.19 4.32 -23.06
CA ALA A 13 0.77 3.93 -23.11
C ALA A 13 0.37 2.86 -22.07
N ALA A 14 1.32 2.35 -21.28
CA ALA A 14 1.11 1.32 -20.26
C ALA A 14 0.34 1.84 -19.03
N VAL A 15 0.58 3.09 -18.59
CA VAL A 15 -0.10 3.67 -17.41
C VAL A 15 -1.59 3.99 -17.71
N CYS A 16 -1.93 4.21 -18.98
CA CYS A 16 -3.28 4.59 -19.38
C CYS A 16 -4.27 3.40 -19.42
N ARG A 17 -3.80 2.15 -19.47
CA ARG A 17 -4.67 0.96 -19.51
C ARG A 17 -5.19 0.50 -18.14
N LEU A 18 -4.57 0.94 -17.04
CA LEU A 18 -4.98 0.58 -15.68
C LEU A 18 -6.16 1.41 -15.14
N LEU A 19 -6.65 2.41 -15.89
CA LEU A 19 -7.67 3.37 -15.41
C LEU A 19 -9.08 3.14 -15.97
N THR A 20 -9.29 2.11 -16.79
CA THR A 20 -10.60 1.82 -17.41
C THR A 20 -10.98 0.36 -17.22
N GLY A 21 -11.66 0.03 -16.13
CA GLY A 21 -12.14 -1.33 -15.89
C GLY A 21 -12.82 -1.53 -14.55
N SER A 22 -13.94 -0.85 -14.31
CA SER A 22 -14.84 -1.16 -13.20
C SER A 22 -15.83 -2.25 -13.62
N SER A 23 -15.70 -3.46 -13.09
CA SER A 23 -16.85 -4.37 -12.92
C SER A 23 -17.30 -4.25 -11.47
N GLY A 24 -18.42 -3.56 -11.26
CA GLY A 24 -19.03 -3.41 -9.95
C GLY A 24 -19.54 -4.76 -9.45
N ARG A 25 -19.11 -5.12 -8.24
CA ARG A 25 -19.74 -6.18 -7.45
C ARG A 25 -19.92 -5.68 -6.03
N ALA A 26 -21.04 -5.01 -5.79
CA ALA A 26 -21.49 -4.72 -4.44
C ALA A 26 -21.71 -6.06 -3.71
N MET A 27 -20.84 -6.38 -2.75
CA MET A 27 -21.01 -7.53 -1.86
C MET A 27 -21.04 -7.06 -0.41
N LEU A 28 -22.23 -6.60 0.02
CA LEU A 28 -22.59 -6.57 1.42
C LEU A 28 -22.90 -8.02 1.86
N GLY A 29 -21.98 -8.65 2.59
CA GLY A 29 -22.30 -9.79 3.47
C GLY A 29 -21.65 -11.14 3.20
N MET A 30 -20.78 -11.31 2.18
CA MET A 30 -19.91 -12.50 2.07
C MET A 30 -18.50 -12.14 2.59
N PRO A 31 -17.79 -13.01 3.33
CA PRO A 31 -16.37 -12.79 3.57
C PRO A 31 -15.70 -12.78 2.19
N PRO A 32 -14.85 -11.78 1.85
CA PRO A 32 -14.12 -11.79 0.60
C PRO A 32 -13.02 -12.86 0.71
N GLY A 33 -13.40 -14.14 0.66
CA GLY A 33 -12.52 -15.29 0.56
C GLY A 33 -12.40 -15.76 -0.89
N GLY A 34 -12.43 -14.80 -1.83
CA GLY A 34 -12.18 -15.00 -3.25
C GLY A 34 -10.71 -14.76 -3.58
N ASP A 35 -10.34 -15.04 -4.83
CA ASP A 35 -8.98 -14.95 -5.40
C ASP A 35 -8.21 -13.65 -5.05
N ASP A 36 -8.91 -12.59 -4.63
CA ASP A 36 -8.36 -11.30 -4.19
C ASP A 36 -7.55 -11.34 -2.87
N TYR A 37 -7.78 -12.33 -1.99
CA TYR A 37 -7.10 -12.45 -0.68
C TYR A 37 -6.66 -13.90 -0.38
N PRO A 38 -5.60 -14.40 -1.04
CA PRO A 38 -5.12 -15.78 -0.89
C PRO A 38 -4.70 -16.17 0.54
N GLY A 39 -4.39 -15.20 1.40
CA GLY A 39 -4.05 -15.44 2.81
C GLY A 39 -5.26 -15.65 3.74
N TRP A 40 -6.49 -15.57 3.23
CA TRP A 40 -7.69 -15.65 4.07
C TRP A 40 -7.76 -16.97 4.85
N GLY A 41 -8.00 -16.87 6.17
CA GLY A 41 -8.12 -18.02 7.06
C GLY A 41 -6.78 -18.57 7.57
N MET A 42 -5.64 -18.04 7.11
CA MET A 42 -4.34 -18.40 7.66
C MET A 42 -4.13 -17.77 9.05
N ASN A 43 -3.30 -18.41 9.88
CA ASN A 43 -2.95 -17.84 11.19
C ASN A 43 -1.89 -16.75 11.03
N GLY A 44 -2.27 -15.49 11.27
CA GLY A 44 -1.41 -14.35 10.99
C GLY A 44 -0.14 -14.29 11.84
N ALA A 45 -0.21 -14.69 13.11
CA ALA A 45 0.98 -14.75 13.95
C ALA A 45 1.98 -15.82 13.46
N THR A 46 1.49 -16.93 12.91
CA THR A 46 2.35 -17.95 12.29
C THR A 46 2.94 -17.46 10.99
N GLN A 47 2.12 -16.82 10.14
CA GLN A 47 2.59 -16.23 8.88
C GLN A 47 3.74 -15.23 9.10
N HIS A 48 3.59 -14.32 10.07
CA HIS A 48 4.64 -13.34 10.41
C HIS A 48 5.89 -13.93 11.08
N ARG A 49 5.86 -15.19 11.53
CA ARG A 49 7.07 -15.91 11.97
C ARG A 49 7.75 -16.67 10.83
N THR A 50 6.98 -17.08 9.82
CA THR A 50 7.47 -17.93 8.73
C THR A 50 7.95 -17.12 7.54
N VAL A 51 7.25 -16.03 7.19
CA VAL A 51 7.64 -15.14 6.10
C VAL A 51 8.53 -14.03 6.66
N PRO A 52 9.76 -13.86 6.14
CA PRO A 52 10.68 -12.81 6.59
C PRO A 52 10.08 -11.39 6.46
N PRO A 53 10.40 -10.44 7.35
CA PRO A 53 9.85 -9.08 7.35
C PRO A 53 10.07 -8.27 6.08
N GLU A 54 11.23 -8.44 5.45
CA GLU A 54 11.57 -7.86 4.15
C GLU A 54 10.69 -8.39 3.02
N ARG A 55 9.89 -9.44 3.25
CA ARG A 55 8.99 -9.99 2.24
C ARG A 55 7.53 -9.60 2.41
N TRP A 56 7.20 -8.77 3.40
CA TRP A 56 5.84 -8.29 3.64
C TRP A 56 5.49 -7.12 2.71
N CYS A 57 5.64 -7.36 1.41
CA CYS A 57 5.50 -6.35 0.37
C CYS A 57 4.19 -6.49 -0.42
N ILE A 58 3.89 -5.44 -1.16
CA ILE A 58 2.73 -5.29 -2.03
C ILE A 58 3.18 -4.82 -3.41
N THR A 59 2.45 -5.18 -4.45
CA THR A 59 2.71 -4.75 -5.83
C THR A 59 2.08 -3.39 -6.12
N LEU A 60 2.42 -2.79 -7.26
CA LEU A 60 1.74 -1.59 -7.73
C LEU A 60 0.27 -1.86 -8.10
N GLU A 61 -0.06 -3.06 -8.60
CA GLU A 61 -1.46 -3.47 -8.84
C GLU A 61 -2.25 -3.57 -7.53
N ASP A 62 -1.63 -4.05 -6.45
CA ASP A 62 -2.26 -4.04 -5.14
C ASP A 62 -2.65 -2.64 -4.69
N LEU A 63 -1.82 -1.62 -4.97
CA LEU A 63 -2.16 -0.23 -4.65
C LEU A 63 -3.33 0.30 -5.49
N VAL A 64 -3.42 -0.09 -6.77
CA VAL A 64 -4.56 0.27 -7.63
C VAL A 64 -5.85 -0.37 -7.11
N PHE A 65 -5.77 -1.66 -6.74
CA PHE A 65 -6.87 -2.37 -6.10
C PHE A 65 -7.28 -1.71 -4.78
N PHE A 66 -6.31 -1.45 -3.91
CA PHE A 66 -6.53 -0.83 -2.60
C PHE A 66 -7.17 0.56 -2.71
N ARG A 67 -6.75 1.37 -3.70
CA ARG A 67 -7.38 2.66 -4.00
C ARG A 67 -8.86 2.50 -4.33
N SER A 68 -9.21 1.49 -5.12
CA SER A 68 -10.60 1.25 -5.55
C SER A 68 -11.47 0.85 -4.35
N VAL A 69 -10.96 -0.03 -3.49
CA VAL A 69 -11.63 -0.44 -2.25
C VAL A 69 -11.88 0.77 -1.33
N VAL A 70 -10.85 1.58 -1.07
CA VAL A 70 -11.00 2.76 -0.21
C VAL A 70 -12.00 3.76 -0.79
N LEU A 71 -11.98 3.98 -2.11
CA LEU A 71 -12.95 4.87 -2.77
C LEU A 71 -14.39 4.38 -2.58
N GLU A 72 -14.64 3.08 -2.76
CA GLU A 72 -15.97 2.47 -2.56
C GLU A 72 -16.41 2.58 -1.09
N GLU A 73 -15.52 2.33 -0.14
CA GLU A 73 -15.83 2.41 1.28
C GLU A 73 -16.08 3.84 1.75
N VAL A 74 -15.40 4.83 1.17
CA VAL A 74 -15.70 6.26 1.42
C VAL A 74 -17.07 6.63 0.85
N GLN A 75 -17.40 6.14 -0.35
CA GLN A 75 -18.67 6.45 -1.01
C GLN A 75 -19.87 5.81 -0.29
N SER A 76 -19.73 4.56 0.15
CA SER A 76 -20.74 3.85 0.93
C SER A 76 -20.85 4.36 2.38
N GLY A 77 -19.84 5.10 2.86
CA GLY A 77 -19.77 5.64 4.21
C GLY A 77 -19.20 4.67 5.25
N ALA A 78 -18.67 3.51 4.83
CA ALA A 78 -17.93 2.59 5.68
C ALA A 78 -16.63 3.22 6.21
N ILE A 79 -15.95 4.01 5.38
CA ILE A 79 -14.90 4.94 5.82
C ILE A 79 -15.50 6.34 5.92
N ALA A 80 -15.66 6.84 7.14
CA ALA A 80 -16.26 8.15 7.41
C ALA A 80 -15.24 9.16 7.96
N PRO A 81 -15.43 10.48 7.70
CA PRO A 81 -14.64 11.53 8.34
C PRO A 81 -14.71 11.43 9.87
N THR A 82 -13.59 11.69 10.52
CA THR A 82 -13.47 11.69 11.99
C THR A 82 -13.05 13.07 12.48
N GLU A 83 -13.04 13.29 13.80
CA GLU A 83 -12.54 14.55 14.36
C GLU A 83 -11.06 14.77 14.02
N ARG A 84 -10.27 13.69 14.00
CA ARG A 84 -8.83 13.68 13.66
C ARG A 84 -8.56 13.85 12.16
N ASP A 85 -9.52 13.50 11.31
CA ASP A 85 -9.36 13.47 9.85
C ASP A 85 -10.66 13.87 9.15
N ARG A 86 -10.81 15.18 8.95
CA ARG A 86 -12.00 15.81 8.35
C ARG A 86 -11.92 15.84 6.82
N PHE A 87 -11.65 14.70 6.20
CA PHE A 87 -11.57 14.62 4.74
C PHE A 87 -12.97 14.80 4.09
N GLY A 88 -13.02 15.40 2.90
CA GLY A 88 -14.24 15.45 2.09
C GLY A 88 -14.48 14.12 1.39
N ARG A 89 -15.70 13.58 1.42
CA ARG A 89 -16.04 12.29 0.78
C ARG A 89 -15.88 12.32 -0.74
N ASP A 90 -15.97 13.50 -1.34
CA ASP A 90 -15.74 13.78 -2.76
C ASP A 90 -14.27 14.09 -3.09
N ASN A 91 -13.39 14.22 -2.09
CA ASN A 91 -11.98 14.53 -2.31
C ASN A 91 -11.21 13.30 -2.82
N ARG A 92 -11.22 13.14 -4.14
CA ARG A 92 -10.48 12.08 -4.86
C ARG A 92 -8.98 12.35 -5.01
N ARG A 93 -8.51 13.55 -4.65
CA ARG A 93 -7.09 13.93 -4.73
C ARG A 93 -6.32 13.45 -3.51
N VAL A 94 -6.85 13.72 -2.31
CA VAL A 94 -6.17 13.48 -1.03
C VAL A 94 -6.73 12.24 -0.36
N GLY A 95 -8.05 12.20 -0.18
CA GLY A 95 -8.72 11.11 0.53
C GLY A 95 -8.50 11.14 2.06
N PRO A 96 -8.98 10.09 2.75
CA PRO A 96 -8.74 9.88 4.18
C PRO A 96 -7.26 9.66 4.49
N SER A 97 -6.85 9.99 5.72
CA SER A 97 -5.54 9.68 6.27
C SER A 97 -5.31 8.17 6.40
N MET A 98 -4.05 7.77 6.48
CA MET A 98 -3.71 6.37 6.76
C MET A 98 -4.23 5.91 8.13
N TYR A 99 -4.27 6.77 9.14
CA TYR A 99 -4.90 6.45 10.43
C TYR A 99 -6.35 5.99 10.25
N THR A 100 -7.14 6.80 9.55
CA THR A 100 -8.56 6.51 9.31
C THR A 100 -8.74 5.22 8.51
N VAL A 101 -7.95 5.02 7.46
CA VAL A 101 -8.03 3.82 6.62
C VAL A 101 -7.59 2.56 7.40
N VAL A 102 -6.55 2.66 8.22
CA VAL A 102 -6.09 1.55 9.05
C VAL A 102 -7.18 1.12 10.03
N ASP A 103 -7.79 2.08 10.73
CA ASP A 103 -8.78 1.79 11.77
C ASP A 103 -10.13 1.32 11.18
N ALA A 104 -10.58 1.92 10.08
CA ALA A 104 -11.88 1.62 9.48
C ALA A 104 -11.86 0.40 8.55
N HIS A 105 -10.73 0.15 7.85
CA HIS A 105 -10.64 -0.91 6.84
C HIS A 105 -9.62 -2.00 7.20
N ILE A 106 -8.34 -1.65 7.31
CA ILE A 106 -7.26 -2.65 7.38
C ILE A 106 -7.39 -3.52 8.62
N LYS A 107 -7.57 -2.93 9.80
CA LYS A 107 -7.70 -3.68 11.06
C LYS A 107 -8.92 -4.60 11.03
N PRO A 108 -10.16 -4.13 10.74
CA PRO A 108 -11.31 -5.02 10.67
C PRO A 108 -11.18 -6.15 9.63
N LEU A 109 -10.68 -5.85 8.43
CA LEU A 109 -10.51 -6.85 7.38
C LEU A 109 -9.51 -7.93 7.80
N THR A 110 -8.30 -7.51 8.18
CA THR A 110 -7.22 -8.44 8.51
C THR A 110 -7.51 -9.22 9.79
N GLN A 111 -8.22 -8.64 10.77
CA GLN A 111 -8.66 -9.36 11.97
C GLN A 111 -9.58 -10.53 11.62
N ARG A 112 -10.58 -10.31 10.74
CA ARG A 112 -11.47 -11.38 10.27
C ARG A 112 -10.74 -12.43 9.44
N ALA A 113 -9.70 -12.03 8.73
CA ALA A 113 -8.93 -12.91 7.85
C ALA A 113 -7.88 -13.77 8.59
N GLY A 114 -7.64 -13.53 9.88
CA GLY A 114 -6.68 -14.31 10.70
C GLY A 114 -5.55 -13.50 11.35
N GLY A 115 -5.60 -12.16 11.28
CA GLY A 115 -4.74 -11.23 12.01
C GLY A 115 -3.39 -10.92 11.37
N MET A 116 -3.15 -11.31 10.11
CA MET A 116 -1.91 -10.98 9.39
C MET A 116 -1.88 -9.52 8.91
N SER A 117 -0.81 -9.11 8.26
CA SER A 117 -0.75 -7.81 7.61
C SER A 117 -1.52 -7.84 6.30
N TRP A 118 -1.90 -6.69 5.78
CA TRP A 118 -2.58 -6.64 4.49
C TRP A 118 -1.70 -7.19 3.36
N ALA A 119 -0.38 -6.96 3.44
CA ALA A 119 0.60 -7.53 2.52
C ALA A 119 0.57 -9.06 2.51
N LEU A 120 0.63 -9.72 3.68
CA LEU A 120 0.57 -11.20 3.75
C LEU A 120 -0.83 -11.75 3.49
N LEU A 121 -1.88 -10.95 3.64
CA LEU A 121 -3.23 -11.34 3.22
C LEU A 121 -3.33 -11.44 1.69
N ARG A 122 -2.62 -10.56 0.96
CA ARG A 122 -2.53 -10.58 -0.51
C ARG A 122 -1.51 -11.60 -1.02
N HIS A 123 -0.36 -11.68 -0.36
CA HIS A 123 0.78 -12.47 -0.77
C HIS A 123 1.26 -13.36 0.38
N PRO A 124 0.59 -14.51 0.64
CA PRO A 124 0.90 -15.36 1.79
C PRO A 124 2.30 -15.99 1.74
N LEU A 125 2.96 -15.99 0.58
CA LEU A 125 4.35 -16.46 0.43
C LEU A 125 5.38 -15.31 0.51
N GLY A 126 4.92 -14.07 0.61
CA GLY A 126 5.75 -12.86 0.56
C GLY A 126 6.36 -12.57 -0.81
N LEU A 127 6.70 -11.31 -1.04
CA LEU A 127 7.34 -10.82 -2.27
C LEU A 127 8.74 -10.31 -1.97
N GLU A 128 9.67 -10.37 -2.92
CA GLU A 128 11.01 -9.81 -2.72
C GLU A 128 10.95 -8.27 -2.71
N CYS A 129 11.45 -7.61 -1.67
CA CYS A 129 11.38 -6.15 -1.56
C CYS A 129 12.30 -5.45 -2.56
N ASN A 130 11.72 -4.59 -3.40
CA ASN A 130 12.51 -3.72 -4.28
C ASN A 130 12.49 -2.27 -3.80
N VAL A 131 11.34 -1.80 -3.32
CA VAL A 131 11.12 -0.40 -2.94
C VAL A 131 10.72 -0.30 -1.47
N PHE A 132 11.51 0.43 -0.69
CA PHE A 132 11.13 0.81 0.65
C PHE A 132 10.41 2.16 0.65
N ILE A 133 9.18 2.21 1.16
CA ILE A 133 8.38 3.44 1.17
C ILE A 133 8.44 4.11 2.55
N SER A 134 9.01 5.31 2.61
CA SER A 134 8.94 6.22 3.75
C SER A 134 7.80 7.22 3.53
N HIS A 135 6.85 7.28 4.46
CA HIS A 135 5.64 8.11 4.33
C HIS A 135 5.12 8.58 5.69
N CYS A 136 4.12 9.47 5.67
CA CYS A 136 3.48 9.99 6.88
C CYS A 136 2.12 9.31 7.13
N TRP A 137 1.82 8.95 8.38
CA TRP A 137 0.49 8.38 8.71
C TRP A 137 -0.67 9.37 8.56
N ALA A 138 -0.39 10.68 8.66
CA ALA A 138 -1.41 11.71 8.45
C ALA A 138 -1.71 11.95 6.95
N GLU A 139 -0.90 11.40 6.05
CA GLU A 139 -1.03 11.54 4.60
C GLU A 139 -2.35 10.97 4.08
N GLY A 140 -2.94 11.65 3.10
CA GLY A 140 -4.11 11.17 2.40
C GLY A 140 -3.79 9.97 1.51
N VAL A 141 -4.52 8.87 1.67
CA VAL A 141 -4.28 7.61 0.97
C VAL A 141 -4.38 7.73 -0.57
N HIS A 142 -5.25 8.58 -1.11
CA HIS A 142 -5.35 8.77 -2.56
C HIS A 142 -4.13 9.52 -3.12
N GLU A 143 -3.66 10.53 -2.37
CA GLU A 143 -2.46 11.30 -2.69
C GLU A 143 -1.23 10.39 -2.66
N PHE A 144 -1.09 9.61 -1.58
CA PHE A 144 -0.03 8.62 -1.40
C PHE A 144 0.04 7.65 -2.58
N ILE A 145 -1.07 6.96 -2.88
CA ILE A 145 -1.10 5.95 -3.95
C ILE A 145 -0.72 6.57 -5.29
N ALA A 146 -1.29 7.74 -5.61
CA ALA A 146 -0.98 8.41 -6.88
C ALA A 146 0.52 8.75 -7.00
N LYS A 147 1.15 9.23 -5.92
CA LYS A 147 2.58 9.56 -5.91
C LYS A 147 3.46 8.31 -6.03
N VAL A 148 3.10 7.23 -5.35
CA VAL A 148 3.84 5.96 -5.45
C VAL A 148 3.76 5.42 -6.87
N LEU A 149 2.56 5.35 -7.46
CA LEU A 149 2.39 4.85 -8.83
C LEU A 149 3.12 5.68 -9.89
N LEU A 150 3.25 7.00 -9.67
CA LEU A 150 3.96 7.89 -10.59
C LEU A 150 5.48 7.89 -10.40
N SER A 151 5.97 7.43 -9.25
CA SER A 151 7.38 7.55 -8.85
C SER A 151 8.09 6.21 -8.68
N ALA A 152 7.35 5.10 -8.72
CA ALA A 152 7.93 3.76 -8.67
C ALA A 152 8.84 3.53 -9.89
N PRO A 153 9.96 2.80 -9.72
CA PRO A 153 10.83 2.45 -10.83
C PRO A 153 10.06 1.60 -11.86
N GLU A 154 10.31 1.82 -13.16
CA GLU A 154 9.63 1.06 -14.22
C GLU A 154 10.07 -0.41 -14.26
N ALA A 155 11.29 -0.70 -13.83
CA ALA A 155 11.86 -2.04 -13.74
C ALA A 155 12.91 -2.10 -12.62
N VAL A 156 13.12 -3.29 -12.07
CA VAL A 156 14.15 -3.55 -11.04
C VAL A 156 15.18 -4.50 -11.64
N GLY A 157 16.47 -4.18 -11.51
CA GLY A 157 17.55 -5.03 -12.05
C GLY A 157 17.70 -5.03 -13.58
N GLY A 158 16.95 -4.18 -14.29
CA GLY A 158 16.97 -4.10 -15.76
C GLY A 158 16.12 -5.14 -16.48
N ASP A 159 15.37 -5.97 -15.73
CA ASP A 159 14.43 -6.95 -16.26
C ASP A 159 13.00 -6.35 -16.30
N PRO A 160 12.39 -6.18 -17.48
CA PRO A 160 11.04 -5.63 -17.61
C PRO A 160 9.93 -6.55 -17.08
N ASP A 161 10.21 -7.84 -16.88
CA ASP A 161 9.24 -8.81 -16.37
C ASP A 161 9.25 -8.89 -14.83
N THR A 162 10.19 -8.22 -14.17
CA THR A 162 10.25 -8.19 -12.71
C THR A 162 9.14 -7.33 -12.12
N VAL A 163 8.31 -7.95 -11.27
CA VAL A 163 7.25 -7.26 -10.53
C VAL A 163 7.86 -6.35 -9.48
N VAL A 164 7.53 -5.06 -9.53
CA VAL A 164 7.92 -4.09 -8.49
C VAL A 164 7.10 -4.34 -7.24
N ALA A 165 7.75 -4.83 -6.20
CA ALA A 165 7.18 -4.99 -4.87
C ALA A 165 7.74 -3.95 -3.90
N ALA A 166 6.83 -3.36 -3.13
CA ALA A 166 7.11 -2.27 -2.22
C ALA A 166 6.75 -2.64 -0.78
N TRP A 167 7.58 -2.21 0.16
CA TRP A 167 7.32 -2.30 1.59
C TRP A 167 6.78 -0.96 2.08
N CYS A 168 5.59 -0.97 2.70
CA CYS A 168 4.94 0.22 3.26
C CYS A 168 4.35 -0.13 4.63
N CYS A 169 4.73 0.60 5.69
CA CYS A 169 4.49 0.15 7.05
C CYS A 169 3.00 -0.06 7.41
N VAL A 170 2.08 0.73 6.83
CA VAL A 170 0.64 0.59 7.09
C VAL A 170 0.04 -0.68 6.47
N LEU A 171 0.66 -1.21 5.41
CA LEU A 171 0.22 -2.44 4.72
C LEU A 171 1.04 -3.67 5.13
N ALA A 172 2.33 -3.47 5.43
CA ALA A 172 3.31 -4.51 5.71
C ALA A 172 3.25 -5.01 7.16
N ASN A 173 3.08 -4.10 8.14
CA ASN A 173 3.02 -4.49 9.54
C ASN A 173 1.64 -5.07 9.89
N PRO A 174 1.56 -6.10 10.74
CA PRO A 174 0.29 -6.65 11.19
C PRO A 174 -0.38 -5.71 12.19
N GLN A 175 -1.33 -4.90 11.71
CA GLN A 175 -2.02 -3.85 12.46
C GLN A 175 -2.85 -4.34 13.66
N ASN A 176 -3.07 -5.66 13.77
CA ASN A 176 -3.79 -6.31 14.87
C ASN A 176 -2.88 -7.10 15.84
N LEU A 177 -1.59 -7.22 15.55
CA LEU A 177 -0.62 -7.86 16.45
C LEU A 177 0.15 -6.80 17.25
N ASP A 178 1.00 -7.24 18.17
CA ASP A 178 1.81 -6.36 19.01
C ASP A 178 2.96 -5.70 18.24
N ILE A 179 2.64 -4.66 17.45
CA ILE A 179 3.61 -3.88 16.70
C ILE A 179 4.65 -3.25 17.64
N GLY A 180 4.26 -2.88 18.88
CA GLY A 180 5.16 -2.27 19.85
C GLY A 180 6.35 -3.16 20.17
N ALA A 181 6.09 -4.46 20.39
CA ALA A 181 7.16 -5.45 20.55
C ALA A 181 8.02 -5.60 19.29
N MET A 182 7.42 -5.57 18.10
CA MET A 182 8.14 -5.71 16.82
C MET A 182 9.07 -4.54 16.49
N VAL A 183 8.76 -3.33 16.97
CA VAL A 183 9.57 -2.13 16.69
C VAL A 183 10.37 -1.65 17.90
N HIS A 184 10.39 -2.45 18.98
CA HIS A 184 11.08 -2.10 20.22
C HIS A 184 12.58 -1.87 20.01
N ASP A 185 13.23 -2.73 19.22
CA ASP A 185 14.61 -2.52 18.78
C ASP A 185 14.62 -2.01 17.33
N PRO A 186 14.95 -0.72 17.10
CA PRO A 186 14.95 -0.15 15.75
C PRO A 186 15.84 -0.90 14.77
N ALA A 187 17.00 -1.42 15.21
CA ALA A 187 17.98 -2.04 14.34
C ALA A 187 17.55 -3.42 13.80
N SER A 188 16.74 -4.14 14.57
CA SER A 188 16.18 -5.45 14.18
C SER A 188 14.70 -5.40 13.78
N SER A 189 14.09 -4.20 13.81
CA SER A 189 12.69 -4.02 13.44
C SER A 189 12.40 -4.42 11.99
N PRO A 190 11.16 -4.82 11.66
CA PRO A 190 10.72 -5.06 10.29
C PRO A 190 11.08 -3.92 9.32
N PHE A 191 11.05 -2.68 9.82
CA PHE A 191 11.43 -1.48 9.07
C PHE A 191 12.91 -1.52 8.65
N ALA A 192 13.82 -1.78 9.60
CA ALA A 192 15.25 -1.81 9.32
C ALA A 192 15.63 -2.95 8.37
N VAL A 193 15.03 -4.13 8.57
CA VAL A 193 15.27 -5.30 7.73
C VAL A 193 14.78 -5.05 6.30
N ALA A 194 13.57 -4.52 6.12
CA ALA A 194 13.05 -4.17 4.80
C ALA A 194 13.85 -3.04 4.12
N LEU A 195 14.31 -2.04 4.89
CA LEU A 195 15.13 -0.94 4.37
C LEU A 195 16.50 -1.44 3.86
N GLN A 196 17.13 -2.38 4.59
CA GLN A 196 18.40 -2.97 4.19
C GLN A 196 18.27 -3.86 2.94
N SER A 197 17.12 -4.52 2.76
CA SER A 197 16.84 -5.37 1.61
C SER A 197 16.45 -4.59 0.36
N ALA A 198 15.90 -3.38 0.51
CA ALA A 198 15.37 -2.62 -0.62
C ALA A 198 16.48 -2.05 -1.51
N THR A 199 16.27 -2.15 -2.82
CA THR A 199 17.15 -1.52 -3.83
C THR A 199 16.91 -0.01 -3.98
N HIS A 200 15.70 0.45 -3.65
CA HIS A 200 15.29 1.85 -3.77
C HIS A 200 14.57 2.30 -2.51
N VAL A 201 14.74 3.57 -2.17
CA VAL A 201 13.95 4.23 -1.12
C VAL A 201 13.09 5.30 -1.78
N LEU A 202 11.77 5.19 -1.59
CA LEU A 202 10.81 6.19 -2.04
C LEU A 202 10.28 6.97 -0.83
N VAL A 203 10.62 8.25 -0.77
CA VAL A 203 10.12 9.17 0.26
C VAL A 203 8.90 9.91 -0.30
N VAL A 204 7.73 9.68 0.28
CA VAL A 204 6.46 10.24 -0.22
C VAL A 204 6.07 11.45 0.64
N PRO A 205 6.16 12.69 0.11
CA PRO A 205 5.72 13.89 0.82
C PRO A 205 4.19 13.96 0.85
N THR A 206 3.63 14.65 1.84
CA THR A 206 2.19 14.92 1.93
C THR A 206 1.91 16.42 1.95
N GLU A 207 0.77 16.85 1.40
CA GLU A 207 0.31 18.24 1.50
C GLU A 207 -0.14 18.63 2.93
N ARG A 208 -0.30 17.67 3.84
CA ARG A 208 -0.87 17.89 5.18
C ARG A 208 0.15 18.27 6.25
N THR A 209 1.37 17.73 6.18
CA THR A 209 2.42 17.93 7.19
C THR A 209 3.82 17.57 6.65
N GLY A 210 4.86 17.85 7.44
CA GLY A 210 6.20 17.32 7.18
C GLY A 210 6.30 15.83 7.53
N ILE A 211 7.06 15.06 6.76
CA ILE A 211 7.20 13.60 6.97
C ILE A 211 7.89 13.27 8.32
N TYR A 212 8.78 14.15 8.79
CA TYR A 212 9.61 13.95 9.99
C TYR A 212 9.32 14.97 11.11
N ARG A 213 8.09 15.50 11.18
CA ARG A 213 7.68 16.51 12.17
C ARG A 213 6.67 15.98 13.17
#